data_AF-A0A812YHF3-F1
#
_entry.id   AF-A0A812YHF3-F1
#
_cell.length_a   1.000
_cell.length_b   1.000
_cell.length_c   1.000
_cell.angle_alpha   90.00
_cell.angle_beta   90.00
_cell.angle_gamma   90.00
#
_symmetry.space_group_name_H-M   'P 1'
#
loop_
_entity.id
_entity.type
_entity.pdbx_description
1 polymer ?
#
loop_
_entity_poly.entity_id
_entity_poly.type
_entity_poly.pdbx_seq_one_letter_code
_entity_poly.pdbx_strand_id
1 'polypeptide(L)'
;MPFDEAMHEIFLPLEEQVCDASATVFLSIICVMGLAVSFFGYRIYKVAFAFFAFLVGFGLEALIGSRWINEMPEEATTMKKVIVLVFCVLWGTVAAVLAQRCRESIEKVLGVVFGLFLGVAVTGIMVYALQRPLDSALGASYKGWDQFGGITLGVPLALLAGYFCRTWVKHLVMLVTAFFGAWASWLCASNLLRCAEVESQVLSRHIINLVIVIGLGFLGLVAQILWQPRGEHKVREVTVTGGV
;
A
#
# COMPACT_ATOMS: atom_id res chain seq x y z
N MET A 1 -20.71 14.57 -20.08
CA MET A 1 -21.04 15.90 -19.53
C MET A 1 -22.04 15.93 -18.36
N PRO A 2 -22.67 14.84 -17.87
CA PRO A 2 -23.44 14.91 -16.61
C PRO A 2 -22.63 14.50 -15.36
N PHE A 3 -21.40 13.99 -15.54
CA PHE A 3 -20.53 13.57 -14.42
C PHE A 3 -19.76 14.74 -13.80
N ASP A 4 -19.44 15.78 -14.59
CA ASP A 4 -18.76 16.99 -14.08
C ASP A 4 -19.70 17.87 -13.24
N GLU A 5 -20.97 18.00 -13.61
CA GLU A 5 -21.96 18.80 -12.85
C GLU A 5 -22.29 18.16 -11.50
N ALA A 6 -22.51 16.84 -11.46
CA ALA A 6 -22.78 16.12 -10.21
C ALA A 6 -21.56 16.12 -9.27
N MET A 7 -20.34 16.15 -9.82
CA MET A 7 -19.12 16.28 -9.05
C MET A 7 -18.96 17.71 -8.52
N HIS A 8 -19.27 18.74 -9.32
CA HIS A 8 -19.24 20.14 -8.90
C HIS A 8 -20.20 20.45 -7.74
N GLU A 9 -21.42 19.93 -7.76
CA GLU A 9 -22.39 20.17 -6.67
C GLU A 9 -22.02 19.48 -5.35
N ILE A 10 -21.28 18.36 -5.39
CA ILE A 10 -20.78 17.70 -4.17
C ILE A 10 -19.57 18.45 -3.58
N PHE A 11 -18.75 19.11 -4.43
CA PHE A 11 -17.56 19.86 -3.99
C PHE A 11 -17.82 21.32 -3.61
N LEU A 12 -18.91 21.93 -4.08
CA LEU A 12 -19.32 23.30 -3.73
C LEU A 12 -19.46 23.57 -2.22
N PRO A 13 -20.13 22.72 -1.41
CA PRO A 13 -20.21 22.95 0.03
C PRO A 13 -18.88 22.68 0.75
N LEU A 14 -17.92 22.00 0.11
CA LEU A 14 -16.57 21.88 0.65
C LEU A 14 -15.78 23.18 0.44
N GLU A 15 -15.90 23.84 -0.71
CA GLU A 15 -15.06 25.00 -1.08
C GLU A 15 -15.28 26.23 -0.19
N GLU A 16 -16.51 26.46 0.30
CA GLU A 16 -16.81 27.54 1.26
C GLU A 16 -16.38 27.21 2.70
N GLN A 17 -16.18 25.92 3.02
CA GLN A 17 -15.87 25.42 4.36
C GLN A 17 -14.37 25.07 4.55
N VAL A 18 -13.56 25.11 3.48
CA VAL A 18 -12.13 24.79 3.48
C VAL A 18 -11.28 25.84 4.21
N CYS A 19 -11.76 27.08 4.35
CA CYS A 19 -10.99 28.19 4.90
C CYS A 19 -11.32 28.54 6.36
N ASP A 20 -12.09 27.70 7.06
CA ASP A 20 -12.25 27.80 8.51
C ASP A 20 -10.91 27.55 9.25
N ALA A 21 -10.74 28.18 10.42
CA ALA A 21 -9.53 28.03 11.23
C ALA A 21 -9.25 26.56 11.64
N SER A 22 -10.30 25.76 11.86
CA SER A 22 -10.16 24.33 12.14
C SER A 22 -9.75 23.51 10.91
N ALA A 23 -10.33 23.82 9.74
CA ALA A 23 -10.04 23.16 8.48
C ALA A 23 -8.61 23.44 8.00
N THR A 24 -8.14 24.68 8.13
CA THR A 24 -6.76 25.08 7.81
C THR A 24 -5.72 24.39 8.70
N VAL A 25 -5.99 24.27 10.01
CA VAL A 25 -5.14 23.48 10.92
C VAL A 25 -5.10 22.01 10.51
N PHE A 26 -6.26 21.42 10.22
CA PHE A 26 -6.36 20.02 9.78
C PHE A 26 -5.62 19.77 8.45
N LEU A 27 -5.80 20.63 7.46
CA LEU A 27 -5.09 20.58 6.18
C LEU A 27 -3.58 20.74 6.33
N SER A 28 -3.14 21.60 7.25
CA SER A 28 -1.72 21.77 7.57
C SER A 28 -1.12 20.48 8.14
N ILE A 29 -1.84 19.82 9.05
CA ILE A 29 -1.43 18.53 9.61
C ILE A 29 -1.34 17.47 8.50
N ILE A 30 -2.36 17.37 7.64
CA ILE A 30 -2.34 16.40 6.53
C ILE A 30 -1.20 16.71 5.56
N CYS A 31 -0.92 17.98 5.27
CA CYS A 31 0.19 18.38 4.41
C CYS A 31 1.53 17.90 4.98
N VAL A 32 1.78 18.13 6.27
CA VAL A 32 3.00 17.67 6.95
C VAL A 32 3.06 16.14 6.99
N MET A 33 1.94 15.47 7.23
CA MET A 33 1.87 14.00 7.19
C MET A 33 2.12 13.44 5.79
N GLY A 34 1.62 14.09 4.74
CA GLY A 34 1.90 13.73 3.34
C GLY A 34 3.39 13.83 3.03
N LEU A 35 4.05 14.88 3.51
CA LEU A 35 5.51 15.04 3.36
C LEU A 35 6.24 13.95 4.15
N ALA A 36 5.82 13.67 5.39
CA ALA A 36 6.39 12.58 6.17
C ALA A 36 6.25 11.22 5.47
N VAL A 37 5.10 10.95 4.82
CA VAL A 37 4.90 9.76 3.99
C VAL A 37 5.79 9.76 2.75
N SER A 38 6.00 10.92 2.13
CA SER A 38 6.87 11.05 0.96
C SER A 38 8.34 10.73 1.28
N PHE A 39 8.85 11.18 2.42
CA PHE A 39 10.25 11.02 2.81
C PHE A 39 10.54 9.78 3.67
N PHE A 40 9.57 9.33 4.47
CA PHE A 40 9.72 8.21 5.41
C PHE A 40 8.74 7.06 5.16
N GLY A 41 8.09 7.04 4.00
CA GLY A 41 7.02 6.09 3.65
C GLY A 41 7.39 4.63 3.90
N TYR A 42 8.57 4.18 3.49
CA TYR A 42 9.00 2.81 3.76
C TYR A 42 9.18 2.50 5.26
N ARG A 43 9.64 3.46 6.07
CA ARG A 43 9.74 3.32 7.53
C ARG A 43 8.37 3.26 8.18
N ILE A 44 7.46 4.14 7.77
CA ILE A 44 6.07 4.15 8.21
C ILE A 44 5.41 2.81 7.85
N TYR A 45 5.61 2.30 6.64
CA TYR A 45 5.17 0.98 6.24
C TYR A 45 5.74 -0.13 7.14
N LYS A 46 7.03 -0.05 7.53
CA LYS A 46 7.62 -1.01 8.48
C LYS A 46 6.86 -1.06 9.80
N VAL A 47 6.57 0.11 10.37
CA VAL A 47 5.89 0.22 11.66
C VAL A 47 4.42 -0.16 11.53
N ALA A 48 3.74 0.32 10.49
CA ALA A 48 2.34 0.03 10.21
C ALA A 48 2.11 -1.47 10.01
N PHE A 49 3.01 -2.18 9.31
CA PHE A 49 2.91 -3.62 9.13
C PHE A 49 3.02 -4.39 10.46
N ALA A 50 3.95 -3.97 11.33
CA ALA A 50 4.09 -4.57 12.66
C ALA A 50 2.87 -4.30 13.55
N PHE A 51 2.32 -3.08 13.48
CA PHE A 51 1.10 -2.71 14.19
C PHE A 51 -0.13 -3.47 13.66
N PHE A 52 -0.22 -3.67 12.34
CA PHE A 52 -1.27 -4.49 11.74
C PHE A 52 -1.19 -5.93 12.24
N ALA A 53 0.02 -6.53 12.28
CA ALA A 53 0.22 -7.86 12.83
C ALA A 53 -0.17 -7.94 14.32
N PHE A 54 0.12 -6.88 15.10
CA PHE A 54 -0.36 -6.75 16.48
C PHE A 54 -1.89 -6.83 16.54
N LEU A 55 -2.59 -6.02 15.73
CA LEU A 55 -4.06 -5.99 15.71
C LEU A 55 -4.66 -7.34 15.31
N VAL A 56 -4.05 -8.04 14.36
CA VAL A 56 -4.50 -9.38 13.95
C VAL A 56 -4.33 -10.38 15.10
N GLY A 57 -3.17 -10.42 15.76
CA GLY A 57 -2.95 -11.29 16.92
C GLY A 57 -3.88 -10.96 18.09
N PHE A 58 -4.03 -9.67 18.39
CA PHE A 58 -4.95 -9.16 19.40
C PHE A 58 -6.40 -9.56 19.08
N GLY A 59 -6.83 -9.38 17.83
CA GLY A 59 -8.20 -9.67 17.39
C GLY A 59 -8.53 -11.15 17.42
N LEU A 60 -7.59 -12.02 17.05
CA LEU A 60 -7.76 -13.47 17.10
C LEU A 60 -7.96 -13.96 18.56
N GLU A 61 -7.12 -13.49 19.48
CA GLU A 61 -7.28 -13.82 20.90
C GLU A 61 -8.53 -13.19 21.51
N ALA A 62 -8.89 -11.97 21.12
CA ALA A 62 -10.13 -11.33 21.57
C ALA A 62 -11.35 -12.14 21.11
N LEU A 63 -11.32 -12.69 19.89
CA LEU A 63 -12.37 -13.55 19.37
C LEU A 63 -12.50 -14.85 20.19
N ILE A 64 -11.39 -15.53 20.46
CA ILE A 64 -11.38 -16.77 21.27
C ILE A 64 -11.84 -16.46 22.71
N GLY A 65 -11.28 -15.41 23.31
CA GLY A 65 -11.63 -14.96 24.66
C GLY A 65 -13.08 -14.53 24.80
N SER A 66 -13.67 -13.90 23.77
CA SER A 66 -15.08 -13.53 23.77
C SER A 66 -16.00 -14.75 23.82
N ARG A 67 -15.65 -15.83 23.11
CA ARG A 67 -16.40 -17.09 23.17
C ARG A 67 -16.33 -17.69 24.58
N TRP A 68 -15.13 -17.71 25.17
CA TRP A 68 -14.93 -18.23 26.53
C TRP A 68 -15.64 -17.41 27.62
N ILE A 69 -15.71 -16.08 27.47
CA ILE A 69 -16.45 -15.20 28.38
C ILE A 69 -17.95 -15.49 28.31
N ASN A 70 -18.49 -15.77 27.13
CA ASN A 70 -19.92 -15.98 26.90
C ASN A 70 -20.44 -17.34 27.43
N GLU A 71 -19.58 -18.31 27.70
CA GLU A 71 -19.98 -19.67 28.12
C GLU A 71 -20.19 -19.84 29.63
N MET A 72 -19.98 -18.82 30.46
CA MET A 72 -19.87 -18.98 31.93
C MET A 72 -20.64 -17.92 32.75
N PRO A 73 -21.01 -18.22 34.01
CA PRO A 73 -21.82 -17.35 34.87
C PRO A 73 -21.14 -16.00 35.25
N GLU A 74 -21.96 -14.98 35.48
CA GLU A 74 -21.58 -13.55 35.55
C GLU A 74 -20.56 -13.17 36.64
N GLU A 75 -20.50 -13.93 37.74
CA GLU A 75 -19.71 -13.58 38.94
C GLU A 75 -18.18 -13.55 38.69
N ALA A 76 -17.68 -14.23 37.65
CA ALA A 76 -16.25 -14.26 37.30
C ALA A 76 -15.88 -13.42 36.06
N THR A 77 -16.81 -12.65 35.50
CA THR A 77 -16.63 -12.00 34.19
C THR A 77 -15.55 -10.92 34.20
N THR A 78 -15.40 -10.15 35.28
CA THR A 78 -14.40 -9.07 35.38
C THR A 78 -12.98 -9.61 35.37
N MET A 79 -12.68 -10.65 36.17
CA MET A 79 -11.34 -11.27 36.18
C MET A 79 -11.02 -11.93 34.83
N LYS A 80 -12.01 -12.58 34.18
CA LYS A 80 -11.83 -13.19 32.86
C LYS A 80 -11.53 -12.16 31.78
N LYS A 81 -12.20 -11.01 31.79
CA LYS A 81 -11.91 -9.91 30.85
C LYS A 81 -10.46 -9.41 30.99
N VAL A 82 -9.96 -9.28 32.22
CA VAL A 82 -8.57 -8.89 32.48
C VAL A 82 -7.61 -9.96 31.94
N ILE A 83 -7.88 -11.24 32.22
CA ILE A 83 -7.06 -12.35 31.72
C ILE A 83 -7.00 -12.35 30.19
N VAL A 84 -8.16 -12.29 29.52
CA VAL A 84 -8.26 -12.23 28.06
C VAL A 84 -7.48 -11.04 27.52
N LEU A 85 -7.66 -9.84 28.10
CA LEU A 85 -6.95 -8.64 27.64
C LEU A 85 -5.43 -8.77 27.76
N VAL A 86 -4.91 -9.36 28.85
CA VAL A 86 -3.48 -9.62 29.03
C VAL A 86 -2.98 -10.59 27.95
N PHE A 87 -3.70 -11.68 27.69
CA PHE A 87 -3.34 -12.62 26.63
C PHE A 87 -3.41 -11.99 25.24
N CYS A 88 -4.41 -11.14 24.96
CA CYS A 88 -4.50 -10.42 23.69
C CYS A 88 -3.29 -9.51 23.44
N VAL A 89 -2.83 -8.79 24.47
CA VAL A 89 -1.63 -7.94 24.37
C VAL A 89 -0.38 -8.80 24.18
N LEU A 90 -0.26 -9.91 24.92
CA LEU A 90 0.89 -10.82 24.82
C LEU A 90 0.98 -11.44 23.41
N TRP A 91 -0.09 -12.02 22.90
CA TRP A 91 -0.11 -12.61 21.57
C TRP A 91 -0.02 -11.57 20.45
N GLY A 92 -0.63 -10.38 20.63
CA GLY A 92 -0.44 -9.26 19.71
C GLY A 92 1.02 -8.86 19.60
N THR A 93 1.74 -8.73 20.73
CA THR A 93 3.18 -8.38 20.72
C THR A 93 4.02 -9.48 20.09
N VAL A 94 3.75 -10.76 20.38
CA VAL A 94 4.42 -11.91 19.73
C VAL A 94 4.20 -11.87 18.22
N ALA A 95 2.96 -11.64 17.77
CA ALA A 95 2.62 -11.53 16.35
C ALA A 95 3.36 -10.37 15.68
N ALA A 96 3.45 -9.21 16.34
CA ALA A 96 4.18 -8.05 15.82
C ALA A 96 5.69 -8.32 15.65
N VAL A 97 6.33 -8.92 16.66
CA VAL A 97 7.76 -9.27 16.62
C VAL A 97 8.01 -10.34 15.55
N LEU A 98 7.16 -11.36 15.47
CA LEU A 98 7.27 -12.41 14.46
C LEU A 98 7.09 -11.84 13.04
N ALA A 99 6.11 -10.96 12.85
CA ALA A 99 5.88 -10.28 11.58
C ALA A 99 7.08 -9.43 11.15
N GLN A 100 7.74 -8.73 12.08
CA GLN A 100 8.97 -7.99 11.78
C GLN A 100 10.10 -8.92 11.31
N ARG A 101 10.28 -10.08 11.94
CA ARG A 101 11.31 -11.06 11.56
C ARG A 101 11.02 -11.76 10.24
N CYS A 102 9.76 -12.13 10.02
CA CYS A 102 9.33 -12.85 8.82
C CYS A 102 9.02 -11.92 7.65
N ARG A 103 9.14 -10.60 7.84
CA ARG A 103 8.68 -9.62 6.87
C ARG A 103 9.28 -9.81 5.48
N GLU A 104 10.59 -10.01 5.38
CA GLU A 104 11.21 -10.21 4.06
C GLU A 104 10.61 -11.42 3.35
N SER A 105 10.33 -12.50 4.08
CA SER A 105 9.67 -13.68 3.53
C SER A 105 8.24 -13.37 3.11
N ILE A 106 7.50 -12.59 3.91
CA ILE A 106 6.13 -12.16 3.57
C ILE A 106 6.14 -11.24 2.33
N GLU A 107 7.04 -10.27 2.24
CA GLU A 107 7.20 -9.41 1.06
C GLU A 107 7.56 -10.23 -0.18
N LYS A 108 8.43 -11.25 -0.04
CA LYS A 108 8.77 -12.17 -1.14
C LYS A 108 7.56 -12.99 -1.59
N VAL A 109 6.78 -13.53 -0.65
CA VAL A 109 5.56 -14.29 -0.95
C VAL A 109 4.50 -13.39 -1.59
N LEU A 110 4.26 -12.20 -1.04
CA LEU A 110 3.38 -11.21 -1.63
C LEU A 110 3.81 -10.85 -3.06
N GLY A 111 5.11 -10.66 -3.29
CA GLY A 111 5.65 -10.41 -4.63
C GLY A 111 5.36 -11.53 -5.61
N VAL A 112 5.47 -12.80 -5.18
CA VAL A 112 5.09 -13.95 -6.00
C VAL A 112 3.58 -13.95 -6.28
N VAL A 113 2.75 -13.74 -5.26
CA VAL A 113 1.28 -13.71 -5.41
C VAL A 113 0.86 -12.61 -6.38
N PHE A 114 1.34 -11.38 -6.20
CA PHE A 114 1.06 -10.27 -7.11
C PHE A 114 1.57 -10.55 -8.53
N GLY A 115 2.76 -11.12 -8.68
CA GLY A 115 3.29 -11.46 -9.99
C GLY A 115 2.50 -12.58 -10.69
N LEU A 116 1.97 -13.56 -9.95
CA LEU A 116 1.07 -14.56 -10.51
C LEU A 116 -0.20 -13.91 -11.08
N PHE A 117 -0.86 -13.05 -10.31
CA PHE A 117 -2.04 -12.33 -10.78
C PHE A 117 -1.73 -11.42 -11.98
N LEU A 118 -0.60 -10.71 -11.94
CA LEU A 118 -0.17 -9.85 -13.04
C LEU A 118 0.11 -10.65 -14.31
N GLY A 119 0.81 -11.80 -14.21
CA GLY A 119 1.09 -12.64 -15.36
C GLY A 119 -0.17 -13.25 -15.97
N VAL A 120 -1.14 -13.65 -15.14
CA VAL A 120 -2.47 -14.09 -15.62
C VAL A 120 -3.18 -12.94 -16.35
N ALA A 121 -3.19 -11.73 -15.78
CA ALA A 121 -3.81 -10.56 -16.40
C ALA A 121 -3.17 -10.20 -17.75
N VAL A 122 -1.83 -10.16 -17.82
CA VAL A 122 -1.08 -9.89 -19.05
C VAL A 122 -1.37 -10.94 -20.11
N THR A 123 -1.39 -12.22 -19.72
CA THR A 123 -1.70 -13.32 -20.64
C THR A 123 -3.13 -13.19 -21.17
N GLY A 124 -4.11 -12.87 -20.31
CA GLY A 124 -5.49 -12.63 -20.72
C GLY A 124 -5.63 -11.46 -21.69
N ILE A 125 -4.96 -10.35 -21.43
CA ILE A 125 -4.93 -9.18 -22.33
C ILE A 125 -4.30 -9.55 -23.67
N MET A 126 -3.19 -10.29 -23.65
CA MET A 126 -2.49 -10.70 -24.86
C MET A 126 -3.35 -11.65 -25.72
N VAL A 127 -4.01 -12.63 -25.11
CA VAL A 127 -4.95 -13.51 -25.79
C VAL A 127 -6.11 -12.72 -26.37
N TYR A 128 -6.71 -11.79 -25.61
CA TYR A 128 -7.79 -10.93 -26.10
C TYR A 128 -7.38 -10.06 -27.29
N ALA A 129 -6.18 -9.46 -27.23
CA ALA A 129 -5.65 -8.62 -28.31
C ALA A 129 -5.35 -9.44 -29.58
N LEU A 130 -4.90 -10.69 -29.41
CA LEU A 130 -4.56 -11.60 -30.50
C LEU A 130 -5.75 -12.40 -31.04
N GLN A 131 -6.88 -12.40 -30.32
CA GLN A 131 -8.06 -13.19 -30.67
C GLN A 131 -8.55 -12.91 -32.09
N ARG A 132 -8.88 -11.65 -32.38
CA ARG A 132 -9.37 -11.23 -33.70
C ARG A 132 -8.40 -11.50 -34.86
N PRO A 133 -7.12 -11.11 -34.79
CA PRO A 133 -6.20 -11.35 -35.90
C PRO A 133 -5.94 -12.85 -36.13
N LEU A 134 -5.80 -13.67 -35.09
CA LEU A 134 -5.58 -15.11 -35.26
C LEU A 134 -6.82 -15.84 -35.78
N ASP A 135 -8.01 -15.51 -35.26
CA ASP A 135 -9.26 -16.15 -35.72
C ASP A 135 -9.52 -15.87 -37.21
N SER A 136 -9.14 -14.68 -37.68
CA SER A 136 -9.25 -14.32 -39.11
C SER A 136 -8.25 -15.05 -40.01
N ALA A 137 -7.08 -15.44 -39.48
CA ALA A 137 -5.99 -16.03 -40.24
C ALA A 137 -6.01 -17.57 -40.22
N LEU A 138 -6.38 -18.19 -39.10
CA LEU A 138 -6.33 -19.64 -38.89
C LEU A 138 -7.64 -20.37 -39.26
N GLY A 139 -8.73 -19.62 -39.46
CA GLY A 139 -10.04 -20.14 -39.82
C GLY A 139 -10.70 -20.99 -38.72
N ALA A 140 -11.86 -21.57 -39.02
CA ALA A 140 -12.68 -22.28 -38.03
C ALA A 140 -12.06 -23.58 -37.48
N SER A 141 -11.03 -24.11 -38.13
CA SER A 141 -10.38 -25.38 -37.77
C SER A 141 -9.54 -25.28 -36.48
N TYR A 142 -9.19 -24.08 -36.02
CA TYR A 142 -8.35 -23.84 -34.84
C TYR A 142 -9.13 -23.36 -33.60
N LYS A 143 -10.41 -23.69 -33.53
CA LYS A 143 -11.27 -23.31 -32.40
C LYS A 143 -10.72 -23.88 -31.08
N GLY A 144 -10.50 -23.01 -30.07
CA GLY A 144 -9.96 -23.38 -28.76
C GLY A 144 -8.45 -23.12 -28.56
N TRP A 145 -7.78 -22.48 -29.53
CA TRP A 145 -6.37 -22.10 -29.40
C TRP A 145 -6.11 -21.14 -28.25
N ASP A 146 -7.12 -20.35 -27.86
CA ASP A 146 -7.09 -19.36 -26.78
C ASP A 146 -6.81 -20.02 -25.42
N GLN A 147 -7.43 -21.16 -25.14
CA GLN A 147 -7.18 -21.93 -23.92
C GLN A 147 -5.78 -22.56 -23.92
N PHE A 148 -5.39 -23.14 -25.05
CA PHE A 148 -4.07 -23.76 -25.20
C PHE A 148 -2.94 -22.72 -25.10
N GLY A 149 -3.08 -21.58 -25.77
CA GLY A 149 -2.15 -20.45 -25.70
C GLY A 149 -2.12 -19.83 -24.31
N GLY A 150 -3.28 -19.67 -23.68
CA GLY A 150 -3.41 -19.17 -22.32
C GLY A 150 -2.68 -20.03 -21.28
N ILE A 151 -2.82 -21.36 -21.34
CA ILE A 151 -2.13 -22.27 -20.41
C ILE A 151 -0.63 -22.31 -20.70
N THR A 152 -0.25 -22.44 -21.97
CA THR A 152 1.15 -22.62 -22.40
C THR A 152 2.00 -21.37 -22.13
N LEU A 153 1.45 -20.16 -22.36
CA LEU A 153 2.14 -18.89 -22.09
C LEU A 153 1.88 -18.36 -20.68
N GLY A 154 0.71 -18.65 -20.11
CA GLY A 154 0.31 -18.10 -18.81
C GLY A 154 1.17 -18.57 -17.67
N VAL A 155 1.50 -19.86 -17.60
CA VAL A 155 2.33 -20.40 -16.51
C VAL A 155 3.75 -19.81 -16.53
N PRO A 156 4.49 -19.80 -17.67
CA PRO A 156 5.81 -19.15 -17.74
C PRO A 156 5.75 -17.65 -17.44
N LEU A 157 4.76 -16.92 -17.98
CA LEU A 157 4.64 -15.48 -17.76
C LEU A 157 4.30 -15.17 -16.29
N ALA A 158 3.43 -15.95 -15.66
CA ALA A 158 3.09 -15.81 -14.25
C ALA A 158 4.29 -16.10 -13.33
N LEU A 159 5.09 -17.12 -13.65
CA LEU A 159 6.31 -17.43 -12.91
C LEU A 159 7.40 -16.36 -13.09
N LEU A 160 7.60 -15.87 -14.33
CA LEU A 160 8.52 -14.77 -14.61
C LEU A 160 8.10 -13.48 -13.90
N ALA A 161 6.82 -13.11 -14.01
CA ALA A 161 6.27 -11.94 -13.32
C ALA A 161 6.42 -12.07 -11.79
N GLY A 162 6.12 -13.25 -11.22
CA GLY A 162 6.37 -13.56 -9.80
C GLY A 162 7.83 -13.41 -9.38
N TYR A 163 8.75 -13.92 -10.20
CA TYR A 163 10.19 -13.83 -9.94
C TYR A 163 10.68 -12.38 -9.96
N PHE A 164 10.26 -11.58 -10.94
CA PHE A 164 10.61 -10.15 -10.96
C PHE A 164 9.97 -9.44 -9.76
N CYS A 165 8.66 -9.52 -9.58
CA CYS A 165 7.92 -8.81 -8.53
C CYS A 165 8.48 -9.05 -7.13
N ARG A 166 9.03 -10.24 -6.83
CA ARG A 166 9.70 -10.58 -5.56
C ARG A 166 10.73 -9.55 -5.10
N THR A 167 11.49 -8.95 -6.01
CA THR A 167 12.55 -7.97 -5.68
C THR A 167 12.05 -6.52 -5.79
N TRP A 168 10.95 -6.30 -6.51
CA TRP A 168 10.39 -4.99 -6.78
C TRP A 168 9.43 -4.49 -5.70
N VAL A 169 8.78 -5.36 -4.90
CA VAL A 169 7.78 -4.93 -3.88
C VAL A 169 8.29 -3.79 -3.00
N LYS A 170 9.51 -3.93 -2.47
CA LYS A 170 10.11 -2.90 -1.62
C LYS A 170 10.27 -1.56 -2.34
N HIS A 171 10.77 -1.59 -3.57
CA HIS A 171 10.97 -0.39 -4.39
C HIS A 171 9.63 0.21 -4.83
N LEU A 172 8.62 -0.63 -5.10
CA LEU A 172 7.27 -0.20 -5.40
C LEU A 172 6.64 0.50 -4.20
N VAL A 173 6.79 -0.01 -2.99
CA VAL A 173 6.29 0.67 -1.78
C VAL A 173 6.98 2.02 -1.59
N MET A 174 8.30 2.10 -1.81
CA MET A 174 9.03 3.38 -1.75
C MET A 174 8.53 4.37 -2.80
N LEU A 175 8.36 3.91 -4.04
CA LEU A 175 7.86 4.73 -5.14
C LEU A 175 6.44 5.21 -4.87
N VAL A 176 5.53 4.30 -4.55
CA VAL A 176 4.12 4.63 -4.28
C VAL A 176 4.03 5.62 -3.13
N THR A 177 4.70 5.38 -2.00
CA THR A 177 4.64 6.29 -0.85
C THR A 177 5.27 7.66 -1.14
N ALA A 178 6.37 7.71 -1.91
CA ALA A 178 6.99 8.98 -2.32
C ALA A 178 6.05 9.83 -3.19
N PHE A 179 5.48 9.24 -4.24
CA PHE A 179 4.61 9.96 -5.17
C PHE A 179 3.23 10.28 -4.58
N PHE A 180 2.60 9.34 -3.87
CA PHE A 180 1.32 9.61 -3.22
C PHE A 180 1.46 10.61 -2.07
N GLY A 181 2.54 10.55 -1.29
CA GLY A 181 2.84 11.53 -0.25
C GLY A 181 3.05 12.93 -0.83
N ALA A 182 3.83 13.04 -1.90
CA ALA A 182 4.04 14.30 -2.62
C ALA A 182 2.73 14.87 -3.21
N TRP A 183 1.92 14.02 -3.83
CA TRP A 183 0.62 14.40 -4.39
C TRP A 183 -0.35 14.89 -3.30
N ALA A 184 -0.49 14.15 -2.20
CA ALA A 184 -1.35 14.53 -1.09
C ALA A 184 -0.91 15.85 -0.43
N SER A 185 0.40 16.03 -0.24
CA SER A 185 0.97 17.28 0.29
C SER A 185 0.69 18.46 -0.63
N TRP A 186 0.90 18.27 -1.93
CA TRP A 186 0.65 19.30 -2.94
C TRP A 186 -0.83 19.70 -2.97
N LEU A 187 -1.74 18.73 -2.94
CA LEU A 187 -3.18 18.99 -2.92
C LEU A 187 -3.57 19.83 -1.69
N CYS A 188 -3.06 19.46 -0.50
CA CYS A 188 -3.30 20.22 0.73
C CYS A 188 -2.70 21.63 0.67
N ALA A 189 -1.46 21.76 0.18
CA ALA A 189 -0.80 23.05 0.02
C ALA A 189 -1.54 23.95 -0.97
N SER A 190 -2.06 23.39 -2.08
CA SER A 190 -2.84 24.15 -3.05
C SER A 190 -4.15 24.67 -2.46
N ASN A 191 -4.79 23.89 -1.58
CA ASN A 191 -6.02 24.32 -0.89
C ASN A 191 -5.71 25.41 0.15
N LEU A 192 -4.60 25.30 0.90
CA LEU A 192 -4.16 26.33 1.84
C LEU A 192 -3.79 27.64 1.13
N LEU A 193 -3.12 27.57 -0.02
CA LEU A 193 -2.76 28.75 -0.82
C LEU A 193 -4.00 29.46 -1.39
N ARG A 194 -5.06 28.71 -1.76
CA ARG A 194 -6.35 29.29 -2.14
C ARG A 194 -6.99 30.06 -0.97
N CYS A 195 -6.95 29.52 0.24
CA CYS A 195 -7.47 30.20 1.43
C CYS A 195 -6.67 31.45 1.84
N ALA A 196 -5.41 31.55 1.44
CA ALA A 196 -4.57 32.72 1.68
C ALA A 196 -4.73 33.81 0.60
N GLU A 197 -5.71 33.68 -0.31
CA GLU A 197 -5.99 34.60 -1.43
C GLU A 197 -4.76 34.89 -2.33
N VAL A 198 -3.77 34.00 -2.37
CA VAL A 198 -2.59 34.17 -3.22
C VAL A 198 -3.01 33.95 -4.69
N GLU A 199 -2.78 34.95 -5.55
CA GLU A 199 -3.14 34.94 -6.98
C GLU A 199 -2.77 33.60 -7.67
N SER A 200 -3.78 32.76 -7.89
CA SER A 200 -3.64 31.37 -8.33
C SER A 200 -3.33 31.24 -9.83
N GLN A 201 -3.26 32.35 -10.58
CA GLN A 201 -3.02 32.35 -12.02
C GLN A 201 -1.67 31.72 -12.41
N VAL A 202 -0.65 31.82 -11.56
CA VAL A 202 0.67 31.21 -11.80
C VAL A 202 0.68 29.73 -11.37
N LEU A 203 -0.06 29.36 -10.32
CA LEU A 203 -0.16 27.99 -9.79
C LEU A 203 -1.16 27.09 -10.56
N SER A 204 -2.00 27.69 -11.41
CA SER A 204 -3.05 26.98 -12.16
C SER A 204 -2.50 26.17 -13.36
N ARG A 205 -1.26 26.42 -13.80
CA ARG A 205 -0.65 25.62 -14.87
C ARG A 205 -0.47 24.19 -14.39
N HIS A 206 -1.28 23.28 -14.94
CA HIS A 206 -1.21 21.84 -14.69
C HIS A 206 0.22 21.29 -14.87
N ILE A 207 1.00 21.90 -15.77
CA ILE A 207 2.41 21.58 -16.01
C ILE A 207 3.26 21.85 -14.76
N ILE A 208 3.10 23.00 -14.10
CA ILE A 208 3.88 23.37 -12.91
C ILE A 208 3.53 22.42 -11.75
N ASN A 209 2.25 22.09 -11.58
CA ASN A 209 1.78 21.17 -10.55
C ASN A 209 2.38 19.77 -10.72
N LEU A 210 2.39 19.27 -11.95
CA LEU A 210 3.03 17.99 -12.28
C LEU A 210 4.54 18.04 -11.98
N VAL A 211 5.24 19.11 -12.37
CA VAL A 211 6.68 19.25 -12.10
C VAL A 211 6.98 19.26 -10.61
N ILE A 212 6.17 19.97 -9.79
CA ILE A 212 6.37 20.03 -8.34
C ILE A 212 6.15 18.65 -7.70
N VAL A 213 5.06 17.96 -8.06
CA VAL A 213 4.76 16.62 -7.52
C VAL A 213 5.84 15.62 -7.94
N ILE A 214 6.26 15.64 -9.21
CA ILE A 214 7.30 14.75 -9.72
C ILE A 214 8.65 15.05 -9.04
N GLY A 215 9.01 16.33 -8.92
CA GLY A 215 10.24 16.76 -8.27
C GLY A 215 10.29 16.35 -6.79
N LEU A 216 9.22 16.62 -6.04
CA LEU A 216 9.08 16.22 -4.64
C LEU A 216 9.06 14.69 -4.48
N GLY A 217 8.36 13.98 -5.37
CA GLY A 217 8.32 12.53 -5.38
C GLY A 217 9.69 11.91 -5.65
N PHE A 218 10.47 12.47 -6.59
CA PHE A 218 11.83 12.01 -6.88
C PHE A 218 12.79 12.28 -5.72
N LEU A 219 12.73 13.48 -5.13
CA LEU A 219 13.51 13.81 -3.93
C LEU A 219 13.15 12.89 -2.75
N GLY A 220 11.87 12.64 -2.52
CA GLY A 220 11.38 11.71 -1.51
C GLY A 220 11.88 10.29 -1.76
N LEU A 221 11.83 9.81 -3.00
CA LEU A 221 12.33 8.48 -3.39
C LEU A 221 13.84 8.34 -3.14
N VAL A 222 14.64 9.32 -3.60
CA VAL A 222 16.09 9.33 -3.38
C VAL A 222 16.40 9.35 -1.89
N ALA A 223 15.71 10.19 -1.13
CA ALA A 223 15.85 10.27 0.31
C ALA A 223 15.51 8.94 1.00
N GLN A 224 14.41 8.28 0.62
CA GLN A 224 14.04 6.96 1.13
C GLN A 224 15.10 5.89 0.86
N ILE A 225 15.71 5.91 -0.33
CA ILE A 225 16.78 4.98 -0.72
C ILE A 225 18.06 5.25 0.08
N LEU A 226 18.45 6.53 0.23
CA LEU A 226 19.67 6.91 0.94
C LEU A 226 19.57 6.70 2.47
N TRP A 227 18.40 6.96 3.05
CA TRP A 227 18.17 6.78 4.50
C TRP A 227 17.87 5.34 4.91
N GLN A 228 17.91 4.39 3.97
CA GLN A 228 17.83 2.99 4.36
C GLN A 228 19.11 2.59 5.11
N PRO A 229 19.02 2.15 6.37
CA PRO A 229 20.20 1.68 7.07
C PRO A 229 20.77 0.48 6.32
N ARG A 230 22.02 0.59 5.84
CA ARG A 230 22.83 -0.51 5.24
C ARG A 230 23.04 -1.71 6.18
N GLY A 231 22.43 -1.70 7.38
CA GLY A 231 22.65 -2.65 8.48
C GLY A 231 21.98 -4.02 8.34
N GLU A 232 21.04 -4.24 7.43
CA GLU A 232 20.43 -5.58 7.24
C GLU A 232 21.41 -6.60 6.63
N HIS A 233 22.57 -6.18 6.10
CA HIS A 233 23.61 -7.09 5.62
C HIS A 233 24.49 -7.68 6.73
N LYS A 234 24.69 -6.98 7.86
CA LYS A 234 25.66 -7.39 8.89
C LYS A 234 25.13 -8.42 9.91
N VAL A 235 23.82 -8.52 10.13
CA VAL A 235 23.26 -9.50 11.10
C VAL A 235 23.30 -10.93 10.55
N ARG A 236 23.36 -11.09 9.22
CA ARG A 236 23.44 -12.39 8.58
C ARG A 236 24.82 -13.05 8.64
N GLU A 237 25.90 -12.28 8.76
CA GLU A 237 27.26 -12.84 8.92
C GLU A 237 27.54 -13.32 10.35
N VAL A 238 27.01 -12.64 11.37
CA VAL A 238 27.25 -13.01 12.78
C VAL A 238 26.52 -14.29 13.17
N THR A 239 25.37 -14.58 12.56
CA THR A 239 24.59 -15.79 12.88
C THR A 239 25.14 -17.06 12.20
N VAL A 240 25.96 -16.92 11.14
CA VAL A 240 26.60 -18.07 10.46
C VAL A 240 27.99 -18.37 11.04
N THR A 241 28.63 -17.40 11.70
CA THR A 241 29.97 -17.57 12.28
C THR A 241 29.99 -17.85 13.78
N GLY A 242 28.84 -17.74 14.47
CA GLY A 242 28.70 -18.05 15.91
C GLY A 242 28.29 -19.50 16.24
N GLY A 243 28.40 -20.41 15.28
CA GLY A 243 28.13 -21.84 15.46
C GLY A 243 29.35 -22.68 15.13
N VAL A 244 30.39 -22.57 15.96
CA VAL A 244 31.47 -23.55 16.09
C VAL A 244 31.64 -23.87 17.56
#